data_AF-A0A392QD35-F1
#
_entry.id   AF-A0A392QD35-F1
#
_cell.length_a   1.000
_cell.length_b   1.000
_cell.length_c   1.000
_cell.angle_alpha   90.00
_cell.angle_beta   90.00
_cell.angle_gamma   90.00
#
_symmetry.space_group_name_H-M   'P 1'
#
loop_
_entity.id
_entity.type
_entity.pdbx_description
1 polymer ?
#
loop_
_entity_poly.entity_id
_entity_poly.type
_entity_poly.pdbx_seq_one_letter_code
_entity_poly.pdbx_strand_id
1 'polypeptide(L)'
;MPPKKNVPKMGDRVDAIEADMSEVKATLLLLTQQMQQQTTAQQQQSLLLSELSKKLGVNMPTETVQESEQSVGADQYQESRLSGKVKLPAFEGEDSVAWITRTEIYFDVQQTSDAMRIKLARLSMDGATIHWFNLLLETG
;
A
#
# COMPACT_ATOMS: atom_id res chain seq x y z
N MET A 1 6.68 -56.41 -33.69
CA MET A 1 7.12 -55.09 -34.20
C MET A 1 6.77 -54.05 -33.15
N PRO A 2 7.70 -53.25 -32.63
CA PRO A 2 7.35 -52.18 -31.70
C PRO A 2 6.72 -50.99 -32.45
N PRO A 3 5.73 -50.29 -31.85
CA PRO A 3 5.09 -49.14 -32.48
C PRO A 3 6.06 -47.95 -32.51
N LYS A 4 6.20 -47.33 -33.69
CA LYS A 4 6.99 -46.10 -33.85
C LYS A 4 6.27 -44.95 -33.14
N LYS A 5 6.90 -44.39 -32.11
CA LYS A 5 6.43 -43.18 -31.44
C LYS A 5 6.59 -42.01 -32.40
N ASN A 6 5.49 -41.48 -32.93
CA ASN A 6 5.50 -40.28 -33.77
C ASN A 6 5.94 -39.10 -32.91
N VAL A 7 7.14 -38.58 -33.20
CA VAL A 7 7.63 -37.33 -32.61
C VAL A 7 7.07 -36.18 -33.45
N PRO A 8 6.31 -35.24 -32.86
CA PRO A 8 5.72 -34.13 -33.62
C PRO A 8 6.80 -33.28 -34.26
N LYS A 9 6.58 -32.89 -35.52
CA LYS A 9 7.56 -32.14 -36.31
C LYS A 9 7.64 -30.72 -35.75
N MET A 10 8.77 -30.04 -35.97
CA MET A 10 8.98 -28.68 -35.47
C MET A 10 7.85 -27.71 -35.90
N GLY A 11 7.26 -27.88 -37.08
CA GLY A 11 6.10 -27.11 -37.55
C GLY A 11 4.88 -27.25 -36.64
N ASP A 12 4.44 -28.48 -36.36
CA ASP A 12 3.30 -28.75 -35.48
C ASP A 12 3.48 -28.15 -34.08
N ARG A 13 4.74 -28.09 -33.60
CA ARG A 13 5.09 -27.50 -32.30
C ARG A 13 5.04 -25.97 -32.33
N VAL A 14 5.39 -25.34 -33.45
CA VAL A 14 5.30 -23.88 -33.62
C VAL A 14 3.84 -23.45 -33.72
N ASP A 15 3.02 -24.16 -34.49
CA ASP A 15 1.58 -23.88 -34.61
C ASP A 15 0.86 -23.96 -33.25
N ALA A 16 1.22 -24.95 -32.43
CA ALA A 16 0.70 -25.08 -31.07
C ALA A 16 1.11 -23.90 -30.17
N ILE A 17 2.37 -23.44 -30.25
CA ILE A 17 2.84 -22.30 -29.46
C ILE A 17 2.15 -21.00 -29.90
N GLU A 18 1.91 -20.81 -31.20
CA GLU A 18 1.21 -19.63 -31.71
C GLU A 18 -0.26 -19.60 -31.26
N ALA A 19 -0.91 -20.76 -31.18
CA ALA A 19 -2.25 -20.90 -30.61
C ALA A 19 -2.28 -20.53 -29.12
N ASP A 20 -1.37 -21.11 -28.32
CA ASP A 20 -1.27 -20.82 -26.88
C ASP A 20 -0.95 -19.34 -26.62
N MET A 21 -0.06 -18.73 -27.41
CA MET A 21 0.28 -17.31 -27.28
C MET A 21 -0.93 -16.39 -27.58
N SER A 22 -1.79 -16.81 -28.50
CA SER A 22 -3.04 -16.10 -28.80
C SER A 22 -4.00 -16.14 -27.62
N GLU A 23 -4.08 -17.27 -26.91
CA GLU A 23 -4.88 -17.41 -25.68
C GLU A 23 -4.30 -16.56 -24.54
N VAL A 24 -2.98 -16.56 -24.35
CA VAL A 24 -2.31 -15.70 -23.36
C VAL A 24 -2.55 -14.22 -23.66
N LYS A 25 -2.53 -13.81 -24.93
CA LYS A 25 -2.84 -12.43 -25.31
C LYS A 25 -4.30 -12.08 -24.97
N ALA A 26 -5.24 -13.00 -25.20
CA ALA A 26 -6.65 -12.79 -24.87
C ALA A 26 -6.86 -12.63 -23.35
N THR A 27 -6.21 -13.47 -22.54
CA THR A 27 -6.29 -13.38 -21.07
C THR A 27 -5.64 -12.10 -20.54
N LEU A 28 -4.52 -11.66 -21.11
CA LEU A 28 -3.88 -10.39 -20.75
C LEU A 28 -4.78 -9.19 -21.06
N LEU A 29 -5.45 -9.18 -22.22
CA LEU A 29 -6.42 -8.14 -22.56
C LEU A 29 -7.57 -8.11 -21.56
N LEU A 30 -8.11 -9.29 -21.19
CA LEU A 30 -9.17 -9.39 -20.19
C LEU A 30 -8.71 -8.86 -18.83
N LEU A 31 -7.48 -9.16 -18.40
CA LEU A 31 -6.92 -8.66 -17.14
C LEU A 31 -6.76 -7.14 -17.16
N THR A 32 -6.22 -6.56 -18.25
CA THR A 32 -6.10 -5.10 -18.37
C THR A 32 -7.46 -4.40 -18.32
N GLN A 33 -8.48 -5.00 -18.95
CA GLN A 33 -9.86 -4.50 -18.89
C GLN A 33 -10.43 -4.60 -17.47
N GLN A 34 -10.22 -5.71 -16.76
CA GLN A 34 -10.66 -5.89 -15.39
C GLN A 34 -10.05 -4.83 -14.46
N MET A 35 -8.73 -4.62 -14.57
CA MET A 35 -8.03 -3.61 -13.78
C MET A 35 -8.60 -2.21 -14.02
N GLN A 36 -8.82 -1.84 -15.29
CA GLN A 36 -9.41 -0.54 -15.64
C GLN A 36 -10.82 -0.37 -15.06
N GLN A 37 -11.66 -1.41 -15.10
CA GLN A 37 -12.99 -1.37 -14.51
C GLN A 37 -12.92 -1.19 -12.99
N GLN A 38 -12.02 -1.90 -12.31
CA GLN A 38 -11.83 -1.78 -10.87
C GLN A 38 -11.38 -0.37 -10.46
N THR A 39 -10.42 0.21 -11.19
CA THR A 39 -9.98 1.60 -10.94
C THR A 39 -11.12 2.60 -11.12
N THR A 40 -11.91 2.45 -12.18
CA THR A 40 -13.03 3.36 -12.45
C THR A 40 -14.12 3.23 -11.38
N ALA A 41 -14.45 2.01 -10.96
CA ALA A 41 -15.41 1.77 -9.89
C ALA A 41 -14.95 2.37 -8.55
N GLN A 42 -13.66 2.22 -8.22
CA GLN A 42 -13.08 2.80 -7.00
C GLN A 42 -13.11 4.34 -7.03
N GLN A 43 -12.80 4.96 -8.17
CA GLN A 43 -12.88 6.41 -8.33
C GLN A 43 -14.32 6.92 -8.13
N GLN A 44 -15.32 6.23 -8.68
CA GLN A 44 -16.72 6.60 -8.48
C GLN A 44 -17.15 6.52 -7.00
N GLN A 45 -16.70 5.49 -6.27
CA GLN A 45 -16.97 5.38 -4.83
C GLN A 45 -16.37 6.55 -4.04
N SER A 46 -15.16 6.99 -4.39
CA SER A 46 -14.50 8.14 -3.75
C SER A 46 -15.27 9.45 -3.97
N LEU A 47 -15.78 9.68 -5.18
CA LEU A 47 -16.60 10.87 -5.48
C LEU A 47 -17.90 10.89 -4.66
N LEU A 48 -18.58 9.75 -4.56
CA LEU A 48 -19.79 9.62 -3.74
C LEU A 48 -19.48 9.85 -2.25
N LEU A 49 -18.38 9.31 -1.73
CA LEU A 49 -17.93 9.55 -0.36
C LEU A 49 -17.64 11.04 -0.11
N SER A 50 -16.95 11.70 -1.06
CA SER A 50 -16.69 13.14 -1.00
C SER A 50 -17.98 13.96 -1.00
N GLU A 51 -18.94 13.63 -1.87
CA GLU A 51 -20.21 14.34 -1.93
C GLU A 51 -21.09 14.11 -0.69
N LEU A 52 -21.07 12.90 -0.11
CA LEU A 52 -21.69 12.61 1.18
C LEU A 52 -21.04 13.40 2.32
N SER A 53 -19.70 13.46 2.38
CA SER A 53 -18.99 14.26 3.39
C SER A 53 -19.33 15.75 3.29
N LYS A 54 -19.49 16.28 2.07
CA LYS A 54 -19.87 17.68 1.82
C LYS A 54 -21.30 17.98 2.29
N LYS A 55 -22.22 17.00 2.21
CA LYS A 55 -23.59 17.11 2.72
C LYS A 55 -23.68 16.96 4.25
N LEU A 56 -22.74 16.25 4.87
CA LEU A 56 -22.69 16.01 6.32
C LEU A 56 -22.01 17.12 7.14
N GLY A 57 -21.49 18.18 6.51
CA GLY A 57 -21.18 19.44 7.19
C GLY A 57 -20.06 19.37 8.24
N VAL A 58 -18.97 18.66 7.97
CA VAL A 58 -17.73 18.80 8.75
C VAL A 58 -16.91 19.92 8.12
N ASN A 59 -17.02 21.11 8.71
CA ASN A 59 -16.13 22.24 8.43
C ASN A 59 -14.72 21.90 8.96
N MET A 60 -13.79 21.63 8.05
CA MET A 60 -12.36 21.78 8.32
C MET A 60 -11.92 23.14 7.75
N PRO A 61 -11.33 24.06 8.54
CA PRO A 61 -10.63 25.21 7.99
C PRO A 61 -9.35 24.77 7.25
N THR A 62 -9.29 25.11 5.95
CA THR A 62 -8.24 25.85 5.19
C THR A 62 -6.77 25.70 5.66
N GLU A 63 -5.75 25.47 4.80
CA GLU A 63 -5.04 26.46 3.94
C GLU A 63 -3.99 25.73 3.07
N THR A 64 -3.92 25.91 1.75
CA THR A 64 -3.16 26.92 0.98
C THR A 64 -1.68 27.07 1.37
N VAL A 65 -0.83 26.80 0.38
CA VAL A 65 0.63 26.97 0.30
C VAL A 65 1.05 28.39 0.71
N GLN A 66 2.02 28.51 1.63
CA GLN A 66 2.92 29.68 1.73
C GLN A 66 4.24 29.30 2.43
N GLU A 67 5.35 29.52 1.72
CA GLU A 67 6.71 29.61 2.28
C GLU A 67 6.80 30.82 3.24
N SER A 68 7.35 30.61 4.44
CA SER A 68 8.06 31.67 5.17
C SER A 68 8.85 31.08 6.33
N GLU A 69 10.11 31.48 6.40
CA GLU A 69 11.12 31.12 7.39
C GLU A 69 10.76 31.56 8.82
N GLN A 70 11.28 30.80 9.78
CA GLN A 70 11.73 31.25 11.11
C GLN A 70 10.68 31.90 12.03
N SER A 71 10.16 31.13 13.00
CA SER A 71 9.88 31.67 14.33
C SER A 71 9.84 30.59 15.40
N VAL A 72 10.68 30.77 16.41
CA VAL A 72 10.76 29.99 17.64
C VAL A 72 9.52 30.32 18.47
N GLY A 73 8.61 29.37 18.64
CA GLY A 73 7.41 29.52 19.45
C GLY A 73 7.08 28.21 20.14
N ALA A 74 7.23 28.20 21.46
CA ALA A 74 7.02 27.06 22.32
C ALA A 74 5.53 26.71 22.43
N ASP A 75 5.04 25.78 21.59
CA ASP A 75 3.75 25.15 21.83
C ASP A 75 3.95 23.80 22.53
N GLN A 76 3.88 23.93 23.86
CA GLN A 76 3.13 23.04 24.74
C GLN A 76 2.97 21.62 24.22
N TYR A 77 3.88 20.75 24.66
CA TYR A 77 3.68 19.31 24.74
C TYR A 77 2.42 19.03 25.58
N GLN A 78 1.25 19.18 24.97
CA GLN A 78 0.07 18.43 25.36
C GLN A 78 0.30 17.00 24.85
N GLU A 79 1.28 16.31 25.46
CA GLU A 79 1.21 14.87 25.63
C GLU A 79 -0.07 14.64 26.44
N SER A 80 -1.20 14.58 25.73
CA SER A 80 -2.48 14.21 26.27
C SER A 80 -2.30 12.79 26.77
N ARG A 81 -2.04 12.66 28.07
CA ARG A 81 -1.83 11.41 28.82
C ARG A 81 -3.12 10.61 28.93
N LEU A 82 -3.92 10.61 27.87
CA LEU A 82 -5.08 9.75 27.77
C LEU A 82 -4.58 8.39 27.27
N SER A 83 -4.71 7.42 28.18
CA SER A 83 -5.00 6.02 27.84
C SER A 83 -3.79 5.07 27.76
N GLY A 84 -3.24 4.79 28.95
CA GLY A 84 -2.74 3.50 29.41
C GLY A 84 -1.92 2.61 28.47
N LYS A 85 -0.59 2.57 28.65
CA LYS A 85 0.35 1.45 28.38
C LYS A 85 0.11 0.59 27.12
N VAL A 86 -0.50 1.10 26.06
CA VAL A 86 -0.54 0.39 24.78
C VAL A 86 0.89 0.40 24.24
N LYS A 87 1.38 -0.76 23.79
CA LYS A 87 2.70 -0.89 23.17
C LYS A 87 2.53 -0.92 21.67
N LEU A 88 3.50 -0.34 20.97
CA LEU A 88 3.60 -0.47 19.52
C LEU A 88 3.77 -1.96 19.16
N PRO A 89 2.98 -2.51 18.21
CA PRO A 89 3.11 -3.89 17.80
C PRO A 89 4.43 -4.12 17.04
N ALA A 90 5.13 -5.21 17.36
CA ALA A 90 6.33 -5.63 16.64
C ALA A 90 5.98 -6.17 15.24
N PHE A 91 6.94 -6.08 14.32
CA PHE A 91 6.82 -6.55 12.94
C PHE A 91 7.99 -7.45 12.55
N GLU A 92 7.67 -8.72 12.29
CA GLU A 92 8.63 -9.74 11.83
C GLU A 92 8.50 -10.03 10.32
N GLY A 93 7.58 -9.35 9.64
CA GLY A 93 7.28 -9.56 8.21
C GLY A 93 6.01 -10.36 7.94
N GLU A 94 5.36 -10.88 8.99
CA GLU A 94 4.07 -11.56 8.88
C GLU A 94 2.90 -10.56 8.85
N ASP A 95 2.00 -10.73 7.87
CA ASP A 95 0.78 -9.93 7.69
C ASP A 95 1.00 -8.41 7.81
N SER A 96 1.66 -7.84 6.78
CA SER A 96 1.96 -6.41 6.70
C SER A 96 0.72 -5.52 6.79
N VAL A 97 -0.41 -5.96 6.24
CA VAL A 97 -1.66 -5.18 6.22
C VAL A 97 -2.23 -5.06 7.64
N ALA A 98 -2.28 -6.16 8.38
CA ALA A 98 -2.74 -6.12 9.77
C ALA A 98 -1.79 -5.32 10.67
N TRP A 99 -0.47 -5.41 10.44
CA TRP A 99 0.50 -4.64 11.20
C TRP A 99 0.38 -3.13 10.96
N ILE A 100 0.26 -2.69 9.70
CA ILE A 100 0.06 -1.28 9.35
C ILE A 100 -1.19 -0.74 10.04
N THR A 101 -2.33 -1.44 9.90
CA THR A 101 -3.60 -1.01 10.49
C THR A 101 -3.50 -0.85 12.02
N ARG A 102 -2.87 -1.80 12.72
CA ARG A 102 -2.68 -1.72 14.18
C ARG A 102 -1.74 -0.59 14.59
N THR A 103 -0.72 -0.34 13.77
CA THR A 103 0.28 0.71 14.01
C THR A 103 -0.30 2.10 13.79
N GLU A 104 -1.14 2.29 12.78
CA GLU A 104 -1.89 3.53 12.55
C GLU A 104 -2.81 3.84 13.74
N ILE A 105 -3.60 2.86 14.19
CA ILE A 105 -4.45 3.01 15.39
C ILE A 105 -3.61 3.38 16.61
N TYR A 106 -2.44 2.76 16.79
CA TYR A 106 -1.52 3.10 17.88
C TYR A 106 -1.09 4.56 17.81
N PHE A 107 -0.66 5.04 16.63
CA PHE A 107 -0.23 6.42 16.46
C PHE A 107 -1.35 7.44 16.67
N ASP A 108 -2.57 7.11 16.29
CA ASP A 108 -3.73 7.98 16.50
C ASP A 108 -4.10 8.05 17.98
N VAL A 109 -4.12 6.92 18.68
CA VAL A 109 -4.40 6.87 20.12
C VAL A 109 -3.31 7.57 20.93
N GLN A 110 -2.03 7.40 20.55
CA GLN A 110 -0.90 8.04 21.21
C GLN A 110 -0.65 9.48 20.75
N GLN A 111 -1.44 10.02 19.80
CA GLN A 111 -1.23 11.34 19.20
C GLN A 111 0.23 11.53 18.72
N THR A 112 0.78 10.50 18.08
CA THR A 112 2.17 10.49 17.60
C THR A 112 2.30 11.41 16.38
N SER A 113 3.22 12.38 16.44
CA SER A 113 3.51 13.28 15.31
C SER A 113 4.09 12.53 14.11
N ASP A 114 3.79 13.00 12.89
CA ASP A 114 4.23 12.36 11.65
C ASP A 114 5.76 12.17 11.57
N ALA A 115 6.52 13.13 12.09
CA ALA A 115 7.98 13.04 12.17
C ALA A 115 8.49 11.88 13.04
N MET A 116 7.68 11.40 13.99
CA MET A 116 8.02 10.32 14.92
C MET A 116 7.43 8.96 14.49
N ARG A 117 6.32 8.94 13.75
CA ARG A 117 5.64 7.71 13.27
C ARG A 117 6.60 6.76 12.55
N ILE A 118 7.38 7.27 11.59
CA ILE A 118 8.34 6.46 10.82
C ILE A 118 9.46 5.91 11.71
N LYS A 119 9.97 6.72 12.65
CA LYS A 119 11.05 6.30 13.56
C LYS A 119 10.59 5.17 14.49
N LEU A 120 9.38 5.29 15.02
CA LEU A 120 8.77 4.27 15.87
C LEU A 120 8.44 3.01 15.08
N ALA A 121 7.84 3.14 13.90
CA ALA A 121 7.57 2.02 13.01
C ALA A 121 8.85 1.24 12.67
N ARG A 122 9.96 1.95 12.36
CA ARG A 122 11.28 1.34 12.17
C ARG A 122 11.78 0.62 13.41
N LEU A 123 11.57 1.19 14.61
CA LEU A 123 11.99 0.57 15.87
C LEU A 123 11.20 -0.71 16.19
N SER A 124 9.95 -0.82 15.74
CA SER A 124 9.15 -2.04 15.89
C SER A 124 9.45 -3.14 14.88
N MET A 125 10.30 -2.88 13.87
CA MET A 125 10.71 -3.89 12.90
C MET A 125 11.86 -4.73 13.46
N ASP A 126 11.76 -6.05 13.31
CA ASP A 126 12.80 -6.99 13.71
C ASP A 126 13.14 -7.98 12.58
N GLY A 127 14.23 -8.73 12.74
CA GLY A 127 14.67 -9.76 11.81
C GLY A 127 14.97 -9.24 10.41
N ALA A 128 14.41 -9.88 9.37
CA ALA A 128 14.68 -9.53 7.98
C ALA A 128 14.04 -8.19 7.55
N THR A 129 13.02 -7.71 8.27
CA THR A 129 12.26 -6.52 7.87
C THR A 129 13.05 -5.23 8.06
N ILE A 130 13.82 -5.11 9.15
CA ILE A 130 14.67 -3.95 9.40
C ILE A 130 15.79 -3.84 8.35
N HIS A 131 16.32 -4.97 7.86
CA HIS A 131 17.33 -4.99 6.79
C HIS A 131 16.77 -4.48 5.47
N TRP A 132 15.57 -4.94 5.09
CA TRP A 132 14.88 -4.45 3.90
C TRP A 132 14.60 -2.94 3.99
N PHE A 133 14.12 -2.46 5.14
CA PHE A 133 13.81 -1.04 5.32
C PHE A 133 15.05 -0.16 5.22
N ASN A 134 16.17 -0.60 5.80
CA ASN A 134 17.44 0.12 5.69
C ASN A 134 17.95 0.17 4.25
N LEU A 135 17.85 -0.93 3.51
CA LEU A 135 18.19 -0.96 2.08
C LEU A 135 17.32 0.03 1.30
N LEU A 136 16.01 0.06 1.55
CA LEU A 136 15.10 1.00 0.92
C LEU A 136 15.52 2.46 1.16
N LEU A 137 15.93 2.80 2.39
CA LEU A 137 16.41 4.15 2.73
C LEU A 137 17.77 4.49 2.11
N GLU A 138 18.64 3.52 1.90
CA GLU A 138 19.97 3.72 1.31
C GLU A 138 19.91 3.82 -0.22
N THR A 139 18.88 3.22 -0.85
CA THR A 139 18.72 3.19 -2.31
C THR A 139 17.68 4.20 -2.84
N GLY A 140 17.04 4.97 -1.96
CA GLY A 140 15.95 5.90 -2.26
C GLY A 140 16.36 7.37 -2.33
#